data_AF-A0A9P1BGS6-F1
#
_entry.id   AF-A0A9P1BGS6-F1
#
_cell.length_a   1.000
_cell.length_b   1.000
_cell.length_c   1.000
_cell.angle_alpha   90.00
_cell.angle_beta   90.00
_cell.angle_gamma   90.00
#
_symmetry.space_group_name_H-M   'P 1'
#
loop_
_entity.id
_entity.type
_entity.pdbx_description
1 polymer ?
#
loop_
_entity_poly.entity_id
_entity_poly.type
_entity_poly.pdbx_seq_one_letter_code
_entity_poly.pdbx_strand_id
1 'polypeptide(L)'
;MASLEKMEKAQHLRVRRLAVWGVFFTLGSCWVAPSSGRRLLSRLRAVAEPPVRTRPPDVALNTDVGRSEWTECLIKNPEATGNGEANLRLETWIFRSQDYSDFGHFLKIRGFQNEGQQASLNCRDRQIDAEIKCSECVRLLRGGYYGHLGVSVPAYPPQNEALGCLALSKLIDMPAPSTTEDDSGDWDGDEGRQTAFCNSVNVRMEKVPRAGRFVQ
;
A
#
# COMPACT_ATOMS: atom_id res chain seq x y z
N MET A 1 -28.79 -46.26 -17.27
CA MET A 1 -28.10 -45.23 -18.08
C MET A 1 -26.88 -44.78 -17.28
N ALA A 2 -25.73 -45.37 -17.59
CA ALA A 2 -24.45 -45.13 -16.93
C ALA A 2 -23.52 -44.49 -17.97
N SER A 3 -23.09 -43.25 -17.75
CA SER A 3 -22.01 -42.63 -18.51
C SER A 3 -21.57 -41.33 -17.83
N LEU A 4 -20.56 -41.43 -16.97
CA LEU A 4 -19.70 -40.32 -16.53
C LEU A 4 -18.48 -40.92 -15.81
N GLU A 5 -17.76 -41.74 -16.57
CA GLU A 5 -16.38 -42.16 -16.28
C GLU A 5 -15.46 -41.46 -17.29
N LYS A 6 -14.26 -41.10 -16.83
CA LYS A 6 -13.08 -40.62 -17.57
C LYS A 6 -12.98 -39.12 -17.80
N MET A 7 -12.27 -38.45 -16.90
CA MET A 7 -11.07 -37.68 -17.26
C MET A 7 -10.17 -37.55 -16.01
N GLU A 8 -9.47 -38.65 -15.75
CA GLU A 8 -8.30 -38.72 -14.88
C GLU A 8 -7.06 -38.81 -15.79
N LYS A 9 -5.97 -38.13 -15.39
CA LYS A 9 -4.56 -38.28 -15.83
C LYS A 9 -4.10 -37.56 -17.10
N ALA A 10 -3.19 -36.59 -16.92
CA ALA A 10 -1.81 -36.62 -17.44
C ALA A 10 -1.10 -35.32 -17.03
N GLN A 11 -0.18 -35.35 -16.05
CA GLN A 11 1.27 -35.48 -16.27
C GLN A 11 1.89 -34.29 -17.03
N HIS A 12 2.72 -33.48 -16.37
CA HIS A 12 4.17 -33.60 -16.57
C HIS A 12 5.00 -32.75 -15.60
N LEU A 13 5.78 -33.46 -14.79
CA LEU A 13 7.06 -33.06 -14.22
C LEU A 13 7.89 -32.26 -15.23
N ARG A 14 8.35 -31.05 -14.85
CA ARG A 14 9.62 -30.50 -15.31
C ARG A 14 10.39 -29.90 -14.14
N VAL A 15 11.19 -30.77 -13.54
CA VAL A 15 12.43 -30.44 -12.84
C VAL A 15 13.35 -29.74 -13.85
N ARG A 16 13.73 -28.50 -13.59
CA ARG A 16 14.97 -27.92 -14.11
C ARG A 16 15.71 -27.19 -13.00
N ARG A 17 16.84 -27.83 -12.63
CA ARG A 17 17.97 -27.29 -11.89
C ARG A 17 18.69 -26.22 -12.73
N LEU A 18 19.60 -25.52 -12.04
CA LEU A 18 20.71 -24.67 -12.53
C LEU A 18 20.31 -23.20 -12.71
N ALA A 19 21.05 -22.19 -12.24
CA ALA A 19 22.42 -22.15 -11.79
C ALA A 19 22.60 -21.07 -10.69
N VAL A 20 23.35 -21.45 -9.66
CA VAL A 20 23.95 -20.54 -8.69
C VAL A 20 25.09 -19.82 -9.39
N TRP A 21 24.98 -18.50 -9.57
CA TRP A 21 26.11 -17.64 -9.89
C TRP A 21 26.48 -16.86 -8.64
N GLY A 22 27.48 -17.40 -7.94
CA GLY A 22 28.17 -16.68 -6.88
C GLY A 22 29.07 -15.61 -7.48
N VAL A 23 28.75 -14.35 -7.23
CA VAL A 23 29.67 -13.25 -7.44
C VAL A 23 30.34 -12.96 -6.10
N PHE A 24 31.57 -13.43 -5.98
CA PHE A 24 32.50 -13.05 -4.93
C PHE A 24 32.84 -11.57 -5.08
N PHE A 25 32.27 -10.72 -4.22
CA PHE A 25 32.78 -9.37 -4.02
C PHE A 25 34.05 -9.45 -3.16
N THR A 26 35.18 -9.12 -3.77
CA THR A 26 36.48 -9.02 -3.11
C THR A 26 36.49 -7.83 -2.16
N LEU A 27 36.85 -8.12 -0.91
CA LEU A 27 37.14 -7.16 0.17
C LEU A 27 38.33 -6.28 -0.21
N GLY A 28 38.04 -5.07 -0.69
CA GLY A 28 39.02 -3.99 -0.80
C GLY A 28 39.31 -3.40 0.58
N SER A 29 40.38 -3.87 1.22
CA SER A 29 40.93 -3.29 2.44
C SER A 29 41.65 -1.97 2.12
N CYS A 30 41.03 -0.84 2.40
CA CYS A 30 41.73 0.45 2.44
C CYS A 30 42.26 0.71 3.85
N TRP A 31 43.56 0.50 4.03
CA TRP A 31 44.33 1.05 5.14
C TRP A 31 44.43 2.58 4.95
N VAL A 32 43.86 3.36 5.86
CA VAL A 32 44.13 4.80 5.97
C VAL A 32 44.84 5.05 7.29
N ALA A 33 46.05 5.60 7.17
CA ALA A 33 46.97 5.91 8.25
C ALA A 33 46.43 6.96 9.24
N PRO A 34 46.89 6.95 10.50
CA PRO A 34 46.56 7.98 11.48
C PRO A 34 47.36 9.26 11.17
N SER A 35 46.65 10.38 10.94
CA SER A 35 47.28 11.70 10.93
C SER A 35 46.90 12.47 12.19
N SER A 36 47.95 12.85 12.90
CA SER A 36 47.95 13.56 14.17
C SER A 36 47.45 15.00 14.00
N GLY A 37 46.48 15.37 14.84
CA GLY A 37 46.36 16.67 15.47
C GLY A 37 46.08 17.89 14.59
N ARG A 38 44.85 18.44 14.70
CA ARG A 38 44.62 19.89 14.68
C ARG A 38 43.27 20.26 15.30
N ARG A 39 43.37 20.88 16.47
CA ARG A 39 42.51 21.89 17.12
C ARG A 39 41.02 21.91 16.77
N LEU A 40 40.24 21.58 17.81
CA LEU A 40 38.84 21.95 18.01
C LEU A 40 38.61 23.45 17.77
N LEU A 41 37.96 23.75 16.65
CA LEU A 41 37.09 24.93 16.52
C LEU A 41 35.73 24.39 16.10
N SER A 42 34.89 24.16 17.10
CA SER A 42 33.47 23.85 16.96
C SER A 42 32.76 25.05 16.33
N ARG A 43 32.83 25.16 15.00
CA ARG A 43 31.86 25.94 14.23
C ARG A 43 30.52 25.23 14.40
N LEU A 44 29.68 25.78 15.28
CA LEU A 44 28.25 25.50 15.28
C LEU A 44 27.74 25.80 13.87
N ARG A 45 27.49 24.75 13.09
CA ARG A 45 26.70 24.86 11.86
C ARG A 45 25.31 25.29 12.31
N ALA A 46 25.01 26.57 12.13
CA ALA A 46 23.63 27.05 12.16
C ALA A 46 22.87 26.26 11.10
N VAL A 47 22.10 25.27 11.55
CA VAL A 47 21.11 24.60 10.71
C VAL A 47 20.03 25.66 10.48
N ALA A 48 20.06 26.30 9.31
CA ALA A 48 19.00 27.19 8.91
C ALA A 48 17.68 26.42 8.96
N GLU A 49 16.67 26.97 9.62
CA GLU A 49 15.33 26.38 9.61
C GLU A 49 14.88 26.21 8.15
N PRO A 50 14.37 25.03 7.77
CA PRO A 50 13.93 24.78 6.41
C PRO A 50 12.86 25.80 6.03
N PRO A 51 12.87 26.33 4.80
CA PRO A 51 11.93 27.36 4.38
C PRO A 51 10.49 26.86 4.55
N VAL A 52 9.74 27.52 5.45
CA VAL A 52 8.34 27.20 5.80
C VAL A 52 7.38 27.35 4.60
N ARG A 53 7.86 27.90 3.48
CA ARG A 53 7.08 28.17 2.26
C ARG A 53 6.61 26.93 1.50
N THR A 54 7.11 25.73 1.81
CA THR A 54 6.62 24.48 1.19
C THR A 54 5.63 23.72 2.06
N ARG A 55 5.20 24.27 3.21
CA ARG A 55 4.21 23.63 4.06
C ARG A 55 2.87 23.56 3.32
N PRO A 56 2.30 22.36 3.11
CA PRO A 56 0.96 22.24 2.53
C PRO A 56 -0.06 23.01 3.38
N PRO A 57 -1.09 23.61 2.77
CA PRO A 57 -2.12 24.33 3.50
C PRO A 57 -2.80 23.42 4.54
N ASP A 58 -3.14 24.00 5.69
CA ASP A 58 -3.88 23.29 6.74
C ASP A 58 -5.24 22.85 6.18
N VAL A 59 -5.49 21.54 6.22
CA VAL A 59 -6.69 20.94 5.65
C VAL A 59 -7.85 21.20 6.61
N ALA A 60 -8.78 22.07 6.22
CA ALA A 60 -10.05 22.24 6.92
C ALA A 60 -10.84 20.93 6.85
N LEU A 61 -11.18 20.37 8.01
CA LEU A 61 -12.00 19.17 8.16
C LEU A 61 -13.47 19.50 7.84
N ASN A 62 -13.86 19.47 6.56
CA ASN A 62 -15.27 19.43 6.20
C ASN A 62 -15.80 18.02 6.49
N THR A 63 -16.42 17.85 7.65
CA THR A 63 -16.93 16.58 8.18
C THR A 63 -18.38 16.26 7.78
N ASP A 64 -18.90 16.81 6.68
CA ASP A 64 -20.16 16.33 6.09
C ASP A 64 -19.89 15.04 5.30
N VAL A 65 -19.51 14.00 6.03
CA VAL A 65 -19.43 12.63 5.53
C VAL A 65 -20.58 11.88 6.16
N GLY A 66 -21.59 11.56 5.34
CA GLY A 66 -22.71 10.72 5.73
C GLY A 66 -22.19 9.47 6.45
N ARG A 67 -22.79 9.14 7.59
CA ARG A 67 -22.34 8.12 8.56
C ARG A 67 -22.33 6.66 8.03
N SER A 68 -22.42 6.41 6.73
CA SER A 68 -22.81 5.10 6.19
C SER A 68 -22.03 4.58 4.99
N GLU A 69 -20.86 5.11 4.64
CA GLU A 69 -20.16 4.73 3.39
C GLU A 69 -18.70 4.33 3.59
N TRP A 70 -18.42 3.39 4.50
CA TRP A 70 -17.06 2.90 4.70
C TRP A 70 -16.97 1.39 4.53
N THR A 71 -15.86 0.96 3.96
CA THR A 71 -15.56 -0.45 3.73
C THR A 71 -14.25 -0.79 4.44
N GLU A 72 -14.27 -1.92 5.15
CA GLU A 72 -13.11 -2.52 5.79
C GLU A 72 -12.74 -3.79 5.04
N CYS A 73 -11.50 -3.87 4.57
CA CYS A 73 -10.98 -5.04 3.88
C CYS A 73 -9.83 -5.67 4.67
N LEU A 74 -9.97 -6.96 5.00
CA LEU A 74 -8.90 -7.80 5.51
C LEU A 74 -8.15 -8.45 4.35
N ILE A 75 -6.84 -8.23 4.30
CA ILE A 75 -5.92 -8.89 3.39
C ILE A 75 -5.19 -9.98 4.19
N LYS A 76 -5.24 -11.22 3.71
CA LYS A 76 -4.37 -12.29 4.19
C LYS A 76 -3.36 -12.63 3.12
N ASN A 77 -2.11 -12.26 3.35
CA ASN A 77 -1.01 -12.53 2.42
C ASN A 77 -0.13 -13.65 2.98
N PRO A 78 0.00 -14.80 2.30
CA PRO A 78 1.00 -15.79 2.66
C PRO A 78 2.39 -15.23 2.30
N GLU A 79 3.14 -14.80 3.31
CA GLU A 79 4.51 -14.39 3.09
C GLU A 79 5.35 -15.65 2.85
N ALA A 80 6.01 -15.71 1.70
CA ALA A 80 6.93 -16.78 1.36
C ALA A 80 8.21 -16.61 2.19
N THR A 81 8.16 -16.94 3.48
CA THR A 81 9.37 -17.04 4.28
C THR A 81 10.18 -18.20 3.70
N GLY A 82 11.41 -17.92 3.23
CA GLY A 82 12.32 -18.90 2.63
C GLY A 82 12.68 -20.12 3.52
N ASN A 83 12.14 -20.17 4.73
CA ASN A 83 12.37 -21.21 5.73
C ASN A 83 11.23 -22.24 5.83
N GLY A 84 10.21 -22.18 4.95
CA GLY A 84 9.13 -23.17 4.90
C GLY A 84 8.02 -23.01 5.96
N GLU A 85 8.17 -22.10 6.92
CA GLU A 85 7.07 -21.63 7.77
C GLU A 85 6.32 -20.49 7.06
N ALA A 86 5.08 -20.76 6.66
CA ALA A 86 4.21 -19.75 6.06
C ALA A 86 3.76 -18.75 7.13
N ASN A 87 4.44 -17.61 7.23
CA ASN A 87 3.96 -16.50 8.05
C ASN A 87 2.82 -15.80 7.30
N LEU A 88 1.66 -15.71 7.93
CA LEU A 88 0.50 -15.02 7.37
C LEU A 88 0.56 -13.56 7.80
N ARG A 89 0.83 -12.66 6.86
CA ARG A 89 0.73 -11.21 7.08
C ARG A 89 -0.73 -10.81 6.94
N LEU A 90 -1.31 -10.31 8.04
CA LEU A 90 -2.68 -9.81 8.11
C LEU A 90 -2.65 -8.28 8.10
N GLU A 91 -3.37 -7.67 7.17
CA GLU A 91 -3.54 -6.21 7.11
C GLU A 91 -5.03 -5.87 7.02
N THR A 92 -5.45 -4.81 7.69
CA THR A 92 -6.82 -4.32 7.61
C THR A 92 -6.85 -2.89 7.16
N TRP A 93 -7.44 -2.68 5.99
CA TRP A 93 -7.53 -1.39 5.33
C TRP A 93 -8.95 -0.87 5.39
N ILE A 94 -9.10 0.40 5.71
CA ILE A 94 -10.37 1.12 5.78
C ILE A 94 -10.33 2.25 4.78
N PHE A 95 -11.41 2.42 4.02
CA PHE A 95 -11.59 3.47 3.00
C PHE A 95 -13.07 3.72 2.72
N ARG A 96 -13.39 4.72 1.90
CA ARG A 96 -14.78 5.02 1.50
C ARG A 96 -15.30 3.97 0.54
N SER A 97 -16.54 3.52 0.70
CA SER A 97 -17.10 2.46 -0.14
C SER A 97 -17.08 2.78 -1.64
N GLN A 98 -17.27 4.06 -2.02
CA GLN A 98 -17.17 4.52 -3.41
C GLN A 98 -15.77 4.36 -4.03
N ASP A 99 -14.72 4.28 -3.20
CA ASP A 99 -13.32 4.24 -3.63
C ASP A 99 -12.81 2.79 -3.78
N TYR A 100 -13.71 1.80 -3.85
CA TYR A 100 -13.37 0.38 -3.96
C TYR A 100 -12.55 0.05 -5.22
N SER A 101 -12.84 0.71 -6.35
CA SER A 101 -12.07 0.54 -7.58
C SER A 101 -10.61 0.96 -7.38
N ASP A 102 -10.39 2.13 -6.77
CA ASP A 102 -9.06 2.66 -6.43
C ASP A 102 -8.32 1.73 -5.46
N PHE A 103 -9.01 1.12 -4.51
CA PHE A 103 -8.40 0.12 -3.63
C PHE A 103 -7.84 -1.07 -4.42
N GLY A 104 -8.54 -1.52 -5.46
CA GLY A 104 -8.04 -2.56 -6.38
C GLY A 104 -6.73 -2.16 -7.08
N HIS A 105 -6.61 -0.90 -7.51
CA HIS A 105 -5.37 -0.35 -8.09
C HIS A 105 -4.25 -0.25 -7.07
N PHE A 106 -4.57 0.19 -5.85
CA PHE A 106 -3.62 0.21 -4.73
C PHE A 106 -3.05 -1.20 -4.44
N LEU A 107 -3.88 -2.23 -4.45
CA LEU A 107 -3.42 -3.62 -4.27
C LEU A 107 -2.53 -4.11 -5.42
N LYS A 108 -2.82 -3.71 -6.66
CA LYS A 108 -1.98 -4.01 -7.83
C LYS A 108 -0.59 -3.41 -7.67
N ILE A 109 -0.49 -2.13 -7.31
CA ILE A 109 0.80 -1.44 -7.09
C ILE A 109 1.61 -2.13 -5.99
N ARG A 110 0.95 -2.62 -4.94
CA ARG A 110 1.60 -3.36 -3.85
C ARG A 110 1.97 -4.81 -4.19
N GLY A 111 1.64 -5.29 -5.39
CA GLY A 111 2.00 -6.64 -5.85
C GLY A 111 1.12 -7.77 -5.31
N PHE A 112 -0.10 -7.48 -4.85
CA PHE A 112 -1.01 -8.52 -4.34
C PHE A 112 -1.72 -9.33 -5.45
N GLN A 113 -1.59 -8.95 -6.72
CA GLN A 113 -2.23 -9.64 -7.86
C GLN A 113 -1.28 -10.57 -8.64
N ASN A 114 -0.14 -10.96 -8.07
CA ASN A 114 0.78 -11.85 -8.78
C ASN A 114 0.15 -13.23 -9.02
N GLU A 115 0.14 -13.66 -10.29
CA GLU A 115 -0.37 -14.95 -10.74
C GLU A 115 0.39 -16.10 -10.05
N GLY A 116 -0.20 -16.68 -9.00
CA GLY A 116 0.36 -17.82 -8.27
C GLY A 116 0.31 -17.72 -6.74
N GLN A 117 0.10 -16.52 -6.18
CA GLN A 117 -0.10 -16.32 -4.74
C GLN A 117 -1.49 -15.73 -4.52
N GLN A 118 -2.45 -16.57 -4.12
CA GLN A 118 -3.80 -16.12 -3.80
C GLN A 118 -3.79 -15.42 -2.43
N ALA A 119 -3.42 -14.14 -2.41
CA ALA A 119 -3.79 -13.27 -1.31
C ALA A 119 -5.33 -13.28 -1.21
N SER A 120 -5.87 -13.63 -0.05
CA SER A 120 -7.32 -13.62 0.15
C SER A 120 -7.74 -12.24 0.62
N LEU A 121 -8.76 -11.69 -0.05
CA LEU A 121 -9.34 -10.40 0.27
C LEU A 121 -10.76 -10.62 0.79
N ASN A 122 -11.05 -10.14 2.01
CA ASN A 122 -12.38 -10.18 2.59
C ASN A 122 -12.79 -8.78 3.02
N CYS A 123 -13.78 -8.21 2.33
CA CYS A 123 -14.29 -6.87 2.57
C CYS A 123 -15.68 -6.91 3.18
N ARG A 124 -15.96 -6.00 4.10
CA ARG A 124 -17.27 -5.79 4.70
C ARG A 124 -17.55 -4.30 4.87
N ASP A 125 -18.82 -3.94 4.83
CA ASP A 125 -19.24 -2.58 5.17
C ASP A 125 -19.13 -2.37 6.67
N ARG A 126 -18.69 -1.18 7.06
CA ARG A 126 -18.40 -0.83 8.46
C ARG A 126 -18.82 0.62 8.72
N GLN A 127 -19.31 0.89 9.93
CA GLN A 127 -19.42 2.26 10.43
C GLN A 127 -18.10 2.66 11.09
N ILE A 128 -17.60 3.87 10.79
CA ILE A 128 -16.35 4.34 11.39
C ILE A 128 -16.62 4.85 12.80
N ASP A 129 -15.99 4.18 13.76
CA ASP A 129 -15.85 4.68 15.12
C ASP A 129 -14.73 5.74 15.14
N ALA A 130 -14.94 6.86 15.85
CA ALA A 130 -13.93 7.91 15.99
C ALA A 130 -12.64 7.41 16.68
N GLU A 131 -12.69 6.25 17.33
CA GLU A 131 -11.58 5.64 18.06
C GLU A 131 -10.64 4.80 17.18
N ILE A 132 -10.98 4.62 15.89
CA ILE A 132 -10.14 3.84 14.98
C ILE A 132 -8.84 4.62 14.68
N LYS A 133 -7.72 4.01 15.07
CA LYS A 133 -6.38 4.54 14.81
C LYS A 133 -5.78 3.91 13.54
N CYS A 134 -5.24 4.76 12.67
CA CYS A 134 -4.41 4.33 11.56
C CYS A 134 -2.98 4.14 12.05
N SER A 135 -2.42 2.97 11.77
CA SER A 135 -0.98 2.74 11.84
C SER A 135 -0.25 3.35 10.65
N GLU A 136 -0.92 3.37 9.50
CA GLU A 136 -0.41 3.87 8.24
C GLU A 136 -1.54 4.61 7.54
N CYS A 137 -1.28 5.83 7.09
CA CYS A 137 -2.18 6.58 6.23
C CYS A 137 -1.50 6.77 4.88
N VAL A 138 -2.11 6.21 3.84
CA VAL A 138 -1.56 6.18 2.48
C VAL A 138 -2.54 6.87 1.54
N ARG A 139 -2.02 7.54 0.51
CA ARG A 139 -2.79 8.15 -0.57
C ARG A 139 -2.41 7.53 -1.88
N LEU A 140 -3.38 7.19 -2.69
CA LEU A 140 -3.22 6.85 -4.10
C LEU A 140 -3.55 8.10 -4.93
N LEU A 141 -2.61 8.52 -5.76
CA LEU A 141 -2.77 9.60 -6.73
C LEU A 141 -2.96 8.98 -8.11
N ARG A 142 -4.11 9.22 -8.75
CA ARG A 142 -4.45 8.70 -10.10
C ARG A 142 -4.85 9.83 -11.03
N GLY A 143 -4.80 9.54 -12.33
CA GLY A 143 -5.15 10.49 -13.37
C GLY A 143 -4.02 11.50 -13.61
N GLY A 144 -4.17 12.30 -14.68
CA GLY A 144 -3.15 13.24 -15.14
C GLY A 144 -1.74 12.66 -15.06
N TYR A 145 -0.82 13.39 -14.41
CA TYR A 145 0.62 13.06 -14.41
C TYR A 145 0.97 11.69 -13.82
N TYR A 146 0.03 11.08 -13.09
CA TYR A 146 0.22 9.78 -12.46
C TYR A 146 -0.34 8.61 -13.30
N GLY A 147 -1.05 8.91 -14.40
CA GLY A 147 -1.66 7.94 -15.29
C GLY A 147 -2.77 7.09 -14.64
N HIS A 148 -3.28 6.10 -15.39
CA HIS A 148 -4.37 5.23 -14.92
C HIS A 148 -3.98 4.33 -13.75
N LEU A 149 -2.73 3.87 -13.66
CA LEU A 149 -2.26 3.04 -12.53
C LEU A 149 -2.15 3.86 -11.25
N GLY A 150 -1.64 5.10 -11.37
CA GLY A 150 -1.40 5.98 -10.25
C GLY A 150 -0.13 5.67 -9.46
N VAL A 151 0.09 6.45 -8.40
CA VAL A 151 1.23 6.33 -7.48
C VAL A 151 0.73 6.31 -6.04
N SER A 152 1.21 5.34 -5.26
CA SER A 152 0.93 5.24 -3.83
C SER A 152 1.99 5.99 -3.02
N VAL A 153 1.56 6.93 -2.18
CA VAL A 153 2.44 7.77 -1.36
C VAL A 153 1.94 7.85 0.08
N PRO A 154 2.82 7.94 1.09
CA PRO A 154 2.39 8.20 2.46
C PRO A 154 1.69 9.58 2.54
N ALA A 155 0.70 9.68 3.45
CA ALA A 155 0.04 10.93 3.73
C ALA A 155 0.98 11.89 4.49
N TYR A 156 0.99 13.16 4.07
CA TYR A 156 1.65 14.24 4.80
C TYR A 156 0.64 15.39 5.01
N PRO A 157 0.46 15.88 6.25
CA PRO A 157 1.09 15.39 7.49
C PRO A 157 0.60 13.97 7.87
N PRO A 158 1.38 13.20 8.66
CA PRO A 158 0.93 11.90 9.16
C PRO A 158 -0.37 12.02 9.94
N GLN A 159 -1.32 11.11 9.67
CA GLN A 159 -2.63 11.08 10.32
C GLN A 159 -2.76 9.80 11.15
N ASN A 160 -2.97 9.96 12.45
CA ASN A 160 -3.14 8.82 13.37
C ASN A 160 -4.61 8.38 13.50
N GLU A 161 -5.55 9.23 13.12
CA GLU A 161 -6.99 8.99 13.20
C GLU A 161 -7.54 8.61 11.82
N ALA A 162 -8.42 7.60 11.78
CA ALA A 162 -9.05 7.16 10.54
C ALA A 162 -9.80 8.29 9.83
N LEU A 163 -10.58 9.08 10.58
CA LEU A 163 -11.33 10.20 10.02
C LEU A 163 -10.40 11.25 9.40
N GLY A 164 -9.31 11.62 10.08
CA GLY A 164 -8.32 12.56 9.56
C GLY A 164 -7.61 12.05 8.31
N CYS A 165 -7.26 10.76 8.27
CA CYS A 165 -6.66 10.14 7.10
C CYS A 165 -7.61 10.14 5.89
N LEU A 166 -8.84 9.67 6.10
CA LEU A 166 -9.82 9.46 5.03
C LEU A 166 -10.47 10.76 4.54
N ALA A 167 -10.39 11.83 5.33
CA ALA A 167 -10.73 13.19 4.88
C ALA A 167 -9.76 13.71 3.79
N LEU A 168 -8.62 13.06 3.59
CA LEU A 168 -7.68 13.44 2.52
C LEU A 168 -8.14 12.98 1.13
N SER A 169 -9.14 12.09 1.00
CA SER A 169 -9.69 11.74 -0.31
C SER A 169 -10.36 12.95 -0.95
N LYS A 170 -9.94 13.33 -2.16
CA LYS A 170 -10.49 14.46 -2.93
C LYS A 170 -10.19 14.33 -4.42
N LEU A 171 -10.98 15.01 -5.24
CA LEU A 171 -10.59 15.29 -6.63
C LEU A 171 -9.44 16.31 -6.63
N ILE A 172 -8.44 16.06 -7.46
CA ILE A 172 -7.34 16.96 -7.71
C ILE A 172 -7.68 17.69 -9.00
N ASP A 173 -7.90 19.00 -8.88
CA ASP A 173 -7.95 19.86 -10.04
C ASP A 173 -6.54 19.92 -10.65
N MET A 174 -6.38 19.30 -11.80
CA MET A 174 -5.15 19.38 -12.58
C MET A 174 -5.48 20.18 -13.83
N PRO A 175 -4.82 21.34 -14.03
CA PRO A 175 -4.98 22.06 -15.28
C PRO A 175 -4.55 21.12 -16.41
N ALA A 176 -5.42 20.97 -17.41
CA ALA A 176 -5.06 20.26 -18.62
C ALA A 176 -3.74 20.85 -19.16
N PRO A 177 -2.76 20.02 -19.56
CA PRO A 177 -1.53 20.53 -20.14
C PRO A 177 -1.89 21.44 -21.32
N SER A 178 -1.29 22.62 -21.38
CA SER A 178 -1.54 23.56 -22.48
C SER A 178 -1.18 22.87 -23.79
N THR A 179 -2.19 22.54 -24.59
CA THR A 179 -2.10 21.75 -25.83
C THR A 179 -1.45 22.51 -26.99
N THR A 180 -0.52 23.42 -26.72
CA THR A 180 -0.03 24.35 -27.74
C THR A 180 0.90 23.72 -28.78
N GLU A 181 1.45 22.52 -28.57
CA GLU A 181 2.28 21.85 -29.58
C GLU A 181 2.08 20.32 -29.51
N ASP A 182 1.31 19.77 -30.45
CA ASP A 182 1.32 18.43 -31.09
C ASP A 182 1.79 17.16 -30.34
N ASP A 183 1.89 17.16 -29.01
CA ASP A 183 2.16 15.96 -28.24
C ASP A 183 0.84 15.18 -28.05
N SER A 184 0.57 14.33 -29.03
CA SER A 184 -0.45 13.27 -29.03
C SER A 184 -0.18 12.17 -27.98
N GLY A 185 0.56 12.51 -26.91
CA GLY A 185 0.65 11.67 -25.73
C GLY A 185 -0.76 11.45 -25.22
N ASP A 186 -1.18 10.18 -25.23
CA ASP A 186 -2.47 9.68 -24.79
C ASP A 186 -2.63 9.94 -23.29
N TRP A 187 -2.92 11.20 -22.96
CA TRP A 187 -3.42 11.56 -21.65
C TRP A 187 -4.83 10.98 -21.62
N ASP A 188 -5.03 9.95 -20.80
CA ASP A 188 -6.30 9.22 -20.64
C ASP A 188 -7.51 10.14 -20.32
N GLY A 189 -7.31 11.45 -20.15
CA GLY A 189 -8.35 12.45 -19.91
C GLY A 189 -8.96 12.35 -18.51
N ASP A 190 -8.54 11.35 -17.73
CA ASP A 190 -9.06 11.09 -16.41
C ASP A 190 -8.75 12.23 -15.46
N GLU A 191 -9.80 12.73 -14.80
CA GLU A 191 -9.70 13.70 -13.73
C GLU A 191 -8.75 13.19 -12.64
N GLY A 192 -7.92 14.11 -12.13
CA GLY A 192 -7.03 13.80 -11.02
C GLY A 192 -7.82 13.38 -9.81
N ARG A 193 -7.41 12.27 -9.21
CA ARG A 193 -8.05 11.77 -7.99
C ARG A 193 -7.00 11.42 -6.96
N GLN A 194 -7.23 11.89 -5.74
CA GLN A 194 -6.52 11.49 -4.55
C GLN A 194 -7.45 10.65 -3.69
N THR A 195 -7.05 9.42 -3.39
CA THR A 195 -7.82 8.50 -2.54
C THR A 195 -6.98 8.07 -1.36
N ALA A 196 -7.49 8.28 -0.15
CA ALA A 196 -6.79 7.92 1.09
C ALA A 196 -7.26 6.57 1.66
N PHE A 197 -6.31 5.82 2.19
CA PHE A 197 -6.51 4.50 2.80
C PHE A 197 -5.86 4.48 4.19
N CYS A 198 -6.60 3.97 5.16
CA CYS A 198 -6.15 3.81 6.53
C CYS A 198 -5.84 2.34 6.82
N ASN A 199 -4.61 2.01 7.19
CA ASN A 199 -4.26 0.69 7.71
C ASN A 199 -4.49 0.67 9.22
N SER A 200 -5.56 0.03 9.67
CA SER A 200 -5.83 -0.15 11.08
C SER A 200 -5.21 -1.46 11.56
N VAL A 201 -4.21 -1.39 12.44
CA VAL A 201 -3.55 -2.59 13.00
C VAL A 201 -4.43 -3.29 14.06
N ASN A 202 -5.61 -2.75 14.36
CA ASN A 202 -6.52 -3.29 15.37
C ASN A 202 -7.45 -4.36 14.79
N VAL A 203 -6.89 -5.53 14.55
CA VAL A 203 -7.71 -6.71 14.26
C VAL A 203 -7.77 -7.60 15.49
N ARG A 204 -8.57 -7.18 16.47
CA ARG A 204 -9.41 -8.14 17.19
C ARG A 204 -10.53 -8.51 16.23
N MET A 205 -10.31 -9.46 15.32
CA MET A 205 -11.45 -10.20 14.79
C MET A 205 -12.01 -10.93 15.99
N GLU A 206 -13.21 -10.55 16.44
CA GLU A 206 -13.97 -11.38 17.37
C GLU A 206 -13.85 -12.82 16.90
N LYS A 207 -13.37 -13.68 17.82
CA LYS A 207 -13.22 -15.11 17.58
C LYS A 207 -14.47 -15.59 16.85
N VAL A 208 -14.28 -16.07 15.62
CA VAL A 208 -15.26 -16.96 14.99
C VAL A 208 -15.64 -17.99 16.05
N PRO A 209 -16.92 -18.11 16.44
CA PRO A 209 -17.32 -19.09 17.42
C PRO A 209 -16.85 -20.44 16.89
N ARG A 210 -15.91 -21.08 17.60
CA ARG A 210 -15.50 -22.45 17.29
C ARG A 210 -16.78 -23.26 17.31
N ALA A 211 -17.13 -23.82 16.16
CA ALA A 211 -18.26 -24.72 16.02
C ALA A 211 -18.25 -25.68 17.21
N GLY A 212 -19.35 -25.64 17.97
CA GLY A 212 -19.53 -26.44 19.16
C GLY A 212 -19.25 -27.90 18.84
N ARG A 213 -18.47 -28.53 19.71
CA ARG A 213 -18.29 -29.96 19.79
C ARG A 213 -19.69 -30.59 19.87
N PHE A 214 -20.17 -31.17 18.78
CA PHE A 214 -21.37 -32.00 18.79
C PHE A 214 -21.01 -33.24 19.60
N VAL A 215 -21.53 -33.32 20.81
CA VAL A 215 -21.58 -34.55 21.60
C VAL A 215 -22.99 -35.09 21.45
N GLN A 216 -23.10 -36.21 20.73
CA GLN A 216 -24.14 -37.21 20.94
C GLN A 216 -23.47 -38.58 20.91
#